data_AF-A0A974TPG9-F1
#
_entry.id   AF-A0A974TPG9-F1
#
_cell.length_a   1.000
_cell.length_b   1.000
_cell.length_c   1.000
_cell.angle_alpha   90.00
_cell.angle_beta   90.00
_cell.angle_gamma   90.00
#
_symmetry.space_group_name_H-M   'P 1'
#
loop_
_entity.id
_entity.type
_entity.pdbx_description
1 polymer ?
#
loop_
_entity_poly.entity_id
_entity_poly.type
_entity_poly.pdbx_seq_one_letter_code
_entity_poly.pdbx_strand_id
1 'polypeptide(L)'
;MVMITGSRMLERRDRRRMLCHVRQIAMYACHTALQLTQQDIAGGFGRHRSTVAHACMVVEQRRDDAAFDDFVSAIERTVVSVFRFPEVSAHE
;
A
#
# COMPACT_ATOMS: atom_id res chain seq x y z
N MET A 1 -21.70 -29.99 20.12
CA MET A 1 -20.80 -29.04 20.79
C MET A 1 -20.36 -28.00 19.77
N VAL A 2 -20.87 -26.78 19.89
CA VAL A 2 -20.91 -25.78 18.82
C VAL A 2 -19.63 -24.93 18.83
N MET A 3 -18.77 -25.08 17.81
CA MET A 3 -17.62 -24.21 17.53
C MET A 3 -18.08 -22.94 16.78
N ILE A 4 -18.70 -21.97 17.46
CA ILE A 4 -19.08 -20.68 16.84
C ILE A 4 -18.06 -19.56 17.14
N THR A 5 -17.12 -19.77 18.06
CA THR A 5 -16.18 -18.71 18.49
C THR A 5 -14.92 -18.59 17.60
N GLY A 6 -14.49 -19.68 16.95
CA GLY A 6 -13.22 -19.72 16.19
C GLY A 6 -13.27 -18.97 14.85
N SER A 7 -14.35 -19.10 14.10
CA SER A 7 -14.45 -18.59 12.72
C SER A 7 -14.33 -17.07 12.64
N ARG A 8 -14.96 -16.34 13.57
CA ARG A 8 -14.93 -14.87 13.62
C ARG A 8 -13.54 -14.30 13.91
N MET A 9 -12.68 -15.05 14.60
CA MET A 9 -11.31 -14.62 14.90
C MET A 9 -10.38 -14.78 13.69
N LEU A 10 -10.54 -15.88 12.94
CA LEU A 10 -9.81 -16.14 11.70
C LEU A 10 -10.14 -15.06 10.65
N GLU A 11 -11.43 -14.78 10.42
CA GLU A 11 -11.88 -13.71 9.51
C GLU A 11 -11.28 -12.34 9.86
N ARG A 12 -11.22 -12.00 11.15
CA ARG A 12 -10.62 -10.73 11.61
C ARG A 12 -9.12 -10.69 11.37
N ARG A 13 -8.42 -11.81 11.57
CA ARG A 13 -6.98 -11.92 11.35
C ARG A 13 -6.65 -11.77 9.86
N ASP A 14 -7.40 -12.44 9.01
CA ASP A 14 -7.20 -12.41 7.56
C ASP A 14 -7.50 -11.02 7.00
N ARG A 15 -8.58 -10.38 7.49
CA ARG A 15 -8.85 -8.98 7.16
C ARG A 15 -7.74 -8.04 7.60
N ARG A 16 -7.18 -8.21 8.81
CA ARG A 16 -6.04 -7.39 9.27
C ARG A 16 -4.81 -7.58 8.40
N ARG A 17 -4.51 -8.83 8.01
CA ARG A 17 -3.40 -9.15 7.10
C ARG A 17 -3.60 -8.50 5.72
N MET A 18 -4.80 -8.62 5.16
CA MET A 18 -5.17 -7.99 3.90
C MET A 18 -4.99 -6.46 3.96
N LEU A 19 -5.52 -5.82 5.01
CA LEU A 19 -5.39 -4.36 5.17
C LEU A 19 -3.94 -3.91 5.39
N CYS A 20 -3.13 -4.73 6.08
CA CYS A 20 -1.70 -4.48 6.22
C CYS A 20 -1.01 -4.53 4.85
N HIS A 21 -1.30 -5.56 4.06
CA HIS A 21 -0.72 -5.74 2.74
C HIS A 21 -1.09 -4.60 1.78
N VAL A 22 -2.36 -4.20 1.76
CA VAL A 22 -2.82 -3.04 0.97
C VAL A 22 -2.09 -1.77 1.39
N ARG A 23 -1.92 -1.53 2.69
CA ARG A 23 -1.16 -0.36 3.19
C ARG A 23 0.30 -0.39 2.76
N GLN A 24 0.94 -1.55 2.81
CA GLN A 24 2.33 -1.68 2.40
C GLN A 24 2.52 -1.35 0.92
N ILE A 25 1.65 -1.87 0.05
CA ILE A 25 1.65 -1.56 -1.39
C ILE A 25 1.38 -0.08 -1.63
N ALA A 26 0.40 0.52 -0.93
CA ALA A 26 0.09 1.93 -1.08
C ALA A 26 1.28 2.82 -0.68
N MET A 27 1.94 2.53 0.45
CA MET A 27 3.15 3.24 0.87
C MET A 27 4.29 3.11 -0.14
N TYR A 28 4.50 1.91 -0.68
CA TYR A 28 5.50 1.66 -1.73
C TYR A 28 5.20 2.47 -2.99
N ALA A 29 3.98 2.40 -3.50
CA ALA A 29 3.57 3.12 -4.70
C ALA A 29 3.69 4.65 -4.53
N CYS A 30 3.36 5.20 -3.36
CA CYS A 30 3.61 6.62 -3.06
C CYS A 30 5.11 6.96 -3.13
N HIS A 31 5.99 6.06 -2.69
CA HIS A 31 7.42 6.28 -2.73
C HIS A 31 8.00 6.14 -4.14
N THR A 32 7.61 5.10 -4.89
CA THR A 32 8.19 4.79 -6.19
C THR A 32 7.55 5.56 -7.34
N ALA A 33 6.22 5.62 -7.40
CA ALA A 33 5.50 6.27 -8.50
C ALA A 33 5.40 7.80 -8.32
N LEU A 34 5.19 8.27 -7.08
CA LEU A 34 5.04 9.70 -6.79
C LEU A 34 6.32 10.37 -6.26
N GLN A 35 7.40 9.59 -6.04
CA GLN A 35 8.68 10.09 -5.54
C GLN A 35 8.58 10.85 -4.20
N LEU A 36 7.55 10.55 -3.40
CA LEU A 36 7.38 11.17 -2.09
C LEU A 36 8.43 10.63 -1.10
N THR A 37 8.85 11.49 -0.17
CA THR A 37 9.77 11.07 0.87
C THR A 37 9.08 10.11 1.86
N GLN A 38 9.85 9.20 2.47
CA GLN A 38 9.28 8.30 3.47
C GLN A 38 8.76 9.05 4.71
N GLN A 39 9.25 10.26 4.99
CA GLN A 39 8.71 11.11 6.07
C GLN A 39 7.33 11.67 5.71
N ASP A 40 7.13 12.17 4.50
CA ASP A 40 5.85 12.72 4.06
C ASP A 40 4.78 11.62 4.01
N ILE A 41 5.14 10.45 3.50
CA ILE A 41 4.27 9.26 3.50
C ILE A 41 3.94 8.87 4.95
N ALA A 42 4.93 8.84 5.85
CA ALA A 42 4.69 8.52 7.25
C ALA A 42 3.70 9.49 7.91
N GLY A 43 3.84 10.80 7.63
CA GLY A 43 2.91 11.84 8.04
C GLY A 43 1.50 11.60 7.51
N GLY A 44 1.35 11.39 6.20
CA GLY A 44 0.05 11.15 5.55
C GLY A 44 -0.67 9.89 6.04
N PHE A 45 0.07 8.85 6.42
CA PHE A 45 -0.49 7.60 6.94
C PHE A 45 -0.65 7.58 8.47
N GLY A 46 -0.17 8.61 9.18
CA GLY A 46 -0.15 8.63 10.65
C GLY A 46 0.71 7.51 11.25
N ARG A 47 1.86 7.22 10.62
CA ARG A 47 2.78 6.15 11.01
C ARG A 47 4.19 6.69 11.25
N HIS A 48 5.04 5.85 11.83
CA HIS A 48 6.45 6.17 11.98
C HIS A 48 7.20 5.92 10.66
N ARG A 49 8.26 6.69 10.37
CA ARG A 49 9.04 6.53 9.14
C ARG A 49 9.55 5.10 8.92
N SER A 50 9.93 4.41 9.99
CA SER A 50 10.41 3.03 9.92
C SER A 50 9.32 2.04 9.48
N THR A 51 8.04 2.35 9.71
CA THR A 51 6.93 1.55 9.18
C THR A 51 6.86 1.64 7.66
N VAL A 52 7.08 2.84 7.10
CA VAL A 52 7.15 3.05 5.65
C VAL A 52 8.38 2.35 5.07
N ALA A 53 9.55 2.52 5.68
CA ALA A 53 10.77 1.83 5.26
C ALA A 53 10.59 0.30 5.24
N HIS A 54 9.99 -0.26 6.30
CA HIS A 54 9.69 -1.68 6.37
C HIS A 54 8.66 -2.10 5.31
N ALA A 55 7.63 -1.31 5.07
CA ALA A 55 6.65 -1.57 4.02
C ALA A 55 7.31 -1.62 2.64
N CYS A 56 8.15 -0.65 2.29
CA CYS A 56 8.85 -0.63 1.01
C CYS A 56 9.75 -1.85 0.85
N MET A 57 10.51 -2.20 1.88
CA MET A 57 11.36 -3.39 1.89
C MET A 57 10.55 -4.69 1.69
N VAL A 58 9.41 -4.84 2.37
CA VAL A 58 8.56 -6.03 2.26
C VAL A 58 7.97 -6.17 0.87
N VAL A 59 7.55 -5.06 0.25
CA VAL A 59 7.03 -5.06 -1.13
C VAL A 59 8.16 -5.42 -2.09
N GLU A 60 9.33 -4.77 -1.97
CA GLU A 60 10.49 -5.00 -2.84
C GLU A 60 10.95 -6.46 -2.81
N GLN A 61 11.09 -7.06 -1.62
CA GLN A 61 11.46 -8.47 -1.48
C GLN A 61 10.43 -9.43 -2.12
N ARG A 62 9.19 -9.00 -2.27
CA ARG A 62 8.14 -9.82 -2.89
C ARG A 62 8.08 -9.65 -4.41
N ARG A 63 8.69 -8.61 -4.98
CA ARG A 63 8.74 -8.38 -6.44
C ARG A 63 9.59 -9.44 -7.18
N ASP A 64 10.29 -10.32 -6.46
CA ASP A 64 10.89 -11.53 -7.04
C ASP A 64 9.83 -12.49 -7.63
N ASP A 65 8.57 -12.42 -7.17
CA ASP A 65 7.44 -13.13 -7.76
C ASP A 65 6.85 -12.33 -8.94
N ALA A 66 6.93 -12.88 -10.15
CA ALA A 66 6.51 -12.20 -11.37
C ALA A 66 5.02 -11.78 -11.37
N ALA A 67 4.13 -12.60 -10.79
CA ALA A 67 2.71 -12.26 -10.76
C ALA A 67 2.43 -11.09 -9.80
N PHE A 68 3.17 -11.04 -8.69
CA PHE A 68 3.13 -9.90 -7.78
C PHE A 68 3.76 -8.65 -8.39
N ASP A 69 4.87 -8.80 -9.10
CA ASP A 69 5.55 -7.71 -9.80
C ASP A 69 4.66 -7.05 -10.85
N ASP A 70 3.98 -7.85 -11.67
CA ASP A 70 3.01 -7.38 -12.67
C ASP A 70 1.85 -6.60 -12.01
N PHE A 71 1.36 -7.11 -10.88
CA PHE A 71 0.29 -6.48 -10.12
C PHE A 71 0.71 -5.12 -9.55
N VAL A 72 1.89 -5.05 -8.91
CA VAL A 72 2.42 -3.77 -8.39
C VAL A 72 2.70 -2.80 -9.53
N SER A 73 3.27 -3.27 -10.65
CA SER A 73 3.52 -2.46 -11.84
C SER A 73 2.24 -1.89 -12.46
N ALA A 74 1.12 -2.62 -12.40
CA ALA A 74 -0.18 -2.10 -12.83
C ALA A 74 -0.68 -0.97 -11.91
N ILE A 75 -0.50 -1.12 -10.59
CA ILE A 75 -0.83 -0.07 -9.62
C ILE A 75 0.03 1.18 -9.83
N GLU A 76 1.35 1.02 -9.97
CA GLU A 76 2.27 2.14 -10.21
C GLU A 76 1.88 2.92 -11.47
N ARG A 77 1.60 2.23 -12.59
CA ARG A 77 1.10 2.85 -13.82
C ARG A 77 -0.20 3.62 -13.61
N THR A 78 -1.13 3.04 -12.85
CA THR A 78 -2.42 3.67 -12.54
C THR A 78 -2.23 4.93 -11.69
N VAL A 79 -1.38 4.86 -10.66
CA VAL A 79 -1.04 6.00 -9.79
C VAL A 79 -0.42 7.12 -10.62
N VAL A 80 0.60 6.83 -11.43
CA VAL A 80 1.19 7.85 -12.32
C VAL A 80 0.13 8.43 -13.24
N SER A 81 -0.75 7.61 -13.85
CA SER A 81 -1.80 8.11 -14.73
C SER A 81 -2.78 9.04 -14.01
N VAL A 82 -3.19 8.73 -12.79
CA VAL A 82 -4.17 9.53 -12.03
C VAL A 82 -3.53 10.85 -11.56
N PHE A 83 -2.31 10.79 -11.02
CA PHE A 83 -1.65 11.96 -10.43
C PHE A 83 -0.86 12.81 -11.44
N ARG A 84 -0.67 12.35 -12.68
CA ARG A 84 -0.12 13.15 -13.80
C ARG A 84 -1.12 14.20 -14.34
N PHE A 85 -2.38 14.15 -13.91
CA PHE A 85 -3.39 15.18 -14.23
C PHE A 85 -3.71 16.12 -13.04
N PRO A 86 -2.77 16.89 -12.45
CA PRO A 86 -3.12 17.82 -11.40
C PRO A 86 -3.63 19.20 -11.89
N GLU A 87 -3.90 19.40 -13.20
CA GLU A 87 -4.40 20.70 -13.70
C GLU A 87 -5.63 20.54 -14.60
N VAL A 88 -6.82 20.84 -14.05
CA VAL A 88 -7.72 21.96 -14.45
C VAL A 88 -8.85 22.01 -13.42
N SER A 89 -8.78 22.93 -12.45
CA SER A 89 -9.90 23.65 -11.80
C SER A 89 -9.42 24.29 -10.49
N ALA A 90 -8.59 25.32 -10.61
CA ALA A 90 -8.36 26.26 -9.52
C ALA A 90 -8.17 27.67 -10.11
N HIS A 91 -9.19 28.16 -10.81
CA HIS A 91 -9.44 29.58 -11.04
C HIS A 91 -10.91 29.77 -11.45
N GLU A 92 -11.77 29.96 -10.45
CA GLU A 92 -12.75 31.06 -10.38
C GLU A 92 -13.21 31.22 -8.91
#